data_AF-A0A8T8SC30-F1
#
_entry.id   AF-A0A8T8SC30-F1
#
_cell.length_a   1.000
_cell.length_b   1.000
_cell.length_c   1.000
_cell.angle_alpha   90.00
_cell.angle_beta   90.00
_cell.angle_gamma   90.00
#
_symmetry.space_group_name_H-M   'P 1'
#
loop_
_entity.id
_entity.type
_entity.pdbx_description
1 polymer ?
#
loop_
_entity_poly.entity_id
_entity_poly.type
_entity_poly.pdbx_seq_one_letter_code
_entity_poly.pdbx_strand_id
1 'polypeptide(L)'
;MAPQLKPAEPESKLALDLSVPQELFEQALESETREELAPLLPPLFGEKPEVVSPFQISGRLINNERVDDYWDSIEGAEVQFEFRR
;
A
#
# COMPACT_ATOMS: atom_id res chain seq x y z
N MET A 1 32.93 28.47 61.58
CA MET A 1 32.91 29.34 60.39
C MET A 1 33.27 28.48 59.19
N ALA A 2 32.29 28.15 58.34
CA ALA A 2 32.56 27.51 57.05
C ALA A 2 32.29 28.54 55.94
N PRO A 3 33.14 28.64 54.91
CA PRO A 3 32.99 29.64 53.85
C PRO A 3 31.88 29.21 52.89
N GLN A 4 30.94 30.11 52.60
CA GLN A 4 29.87 29.87 51.63
C GLN A 4 30.43 30.01 50.21
N LEU A 5 30.34 28.95 49.41
CA LEU A 5 30.57 28.97 47.96
C LEU A 5 29.48 29.82 47.28
N LYS A 6 29.90 30.76 46.42
CA LYS A 6 28.97 31.55 45.59
C LYS A 6 28.40 30.67 44.47
N PRO A 7 27.08 30.65 44.23
CA PRO A 7 26.50 29.91 43.11
C PRO A 7 26.93 30.49 41.76
N ALA A 8 27.32 29.61 40.83
CA ALA A 8 27.60 29.99 39.44
C ALA A 8 26.29 30.46 38.76
N GLU A 9 26.36 31.65 38.17
CA GLU A 9 25.24 32.30 37.49
C GLU A 9 24.98 31.59 36.15
N PRO A 10 23.76 31.10 35.87
CA PRO A 10 23.48 30.38 34.63
C PRO A 10 23.47 31.34 33.45
N GLU A 11 24.30 31.05 32.45
CA GLU A 11 24.43 31.79 31.20
C GLU A 11 23.04 32.04 30.58
N SER A 12 22.78 33.30 30.23
CA SER A 12 21.50 33.72 29.67
C SER A 12 21.23 32.99 28.36
N LYS A 13 20.12 32.25 28.31
CA LYS A 13 19.61 31.66 27.07
C LYS A 13 19.28 32.81 26.13
N LEU A 14 20.15 33.06 25.15
CA LEU A 14 19.89 34.00 24.07
C LEU A 14 18.58 33.56 23.39
N ALA A 15 17.60 34.46 23.35
CA ALA A 15 16.33 34.21 22.69
C ALA A 15 16.59 34.09 21.18
N LEU A 16 16.62 32.86 20.69
CA LEU A 16 16.72 32.55 19.27
C LEU A 16 15.36 32.83 18.63
N ASP A 17 15.32 33.76 17.69
CA ASP A 17 14.13 33.99 16.89
C ASP A 17 13.98 32.84 15.87
N LEU A 18 12.82 32.18 15.93
CA LEU A 18 12.45 31.05 15.06
C LEU A 18 11.40 31.47 14.02
N SER A 19 11.24 32.78 13.80
CA SER A 19 10.36 33.31 12.76
C SER A 19 10.80 32.84 11.38
N VAL A 20 9.82 32.45 10.57
CA VAL A 20 10.04 32.03 9.18
C VAL A 20 9.94 33.26 8.29
N PRO A 21 10.93 33.54 7.41
CA PRO A 21 10.84 34.62 6.43
C PRO A 21 9.61 34.48 5.53
N GLN A 22 8.91 35.60 5.30
CA GLN A 22 7.66 35.62 4.54
C GLN A 22 7.83 34.99 3.15
N GLU A 23 8.96 35.24 2.48
CA GLU A 23 9.17 34.69 1.13
C GLU A 23 9.20 33.16 1.12
N LEU A 24 9.70 32.52 2.18
CA LEU A 24 9.73 31.06 2.30
C LEU A 24 8.34 30.49 2.62
N PHE A 25 7.54 31.25 3.37
CA PHE A 25 6.16 30.88 3.67
C PHE A 25 5.28 30.90 2.41
N GLU A 26 5.38 31.96 1.60
CA GLU A 26 4.64 32.06 0.33
C GLU A 26 5.04 30.95 -0.64
N GLN A 27 6.35 30.67 -0.78
CA GLN A 27 6.84 29.57 -1.62
C GLN A 27 6.31 28.19 -1.18
N ALA A 28 6.20 27.96 0.13
CA ALA A 28 5.64 26.72 0.65
C ALA A 28 4.15 26.58 0.32
N LEU A 29 3.37 27.67 0.41
CA LEU A 29 1.96 27.68 0.00
C LEU A 29 1.78 27.41 -1.49
N GLU A 30 2.63 28.01 -2.33
CA GLU A 30 2.60 27.82 -3.79
C GLU A 30 3.00 26.39 -4.20
N SER A 31 3.82 25.72 -3.37
CA SER A 31 4.28 24.34 -3.60
C SER A 31 3.22 23.27 -3.31
N GLU A 32 2.02 23.62 -2.82
CA GLU A 32 0.86 22.73 -2.82
C GLU A 32 0.27 22.57 -4.23
N THR A 33 1.13 22.30 -5.21
CA THR A 33 0.71 21.60 -6.42
C THR A 33 0.45 20.17 -6.00
N ARG A 34 -0.81 19.92 -5.62
CA ARG A 34 -1.39 18.60 -5.52
C ARG A 34 -1.37 18.00 -6.92
N GLU A 35 -0.20 17.54 -7.34
CA GLU A 35 -0.05 16.78 -8.57
C GLU A 35 -1.02 15.62 -8.45
N GLU A 36 -2.02 15.58 -9.33
CA GLU A 36 -2.86 14.40 -9.50
C GLU A 36 -1.94 13.29 -10.00
N LEU A 37 -1.31 12.61 -9.06
CA LEU A 37 -0.44 11.48 -9.33
C LEU A 37 -1.32 10.43 -9.99
N ALA A 38 -1.03 10.15 -11.26
CA ALA A 38 -1.62 9.01 -11.94
C ALA A 38 -1.40 7.76 -11.08
N PRO A 39 -2.41 6.88 -10.94
CA PRO A 39 -2.28 5.72 -10.09
C PRO A 39 -1.11 4.85 -10.56
N LEU A 40 -0.19 4.56 -9.64
CA LEU A 40 1.00 3.75 -9.90
C LEU A 40 0.67 2.32 -10.32
N LEU A 41 -0.53 1.86 -9.98
CA LEU A 41 -0.97 0.49 -10.24
C LEU A 41 -1.94 0.45 -11.42
N PRO A 42 -1.78 -0.53 -12.32
CA PRO A 42 -2.81 -0.81 -13.29
C PRO A 42 -4.11 -1.21 -12.57
N PRO A 43 -5.28 -0.90 -13.13
CA PRO A 43 -6.55 -1.27 -12.53
C PRO A 43 -6.63 -2.79 -12.39
N LEU A 44 -6.92 -3.26 -11.18
CA LEU A 44 -7.06 -4.69 -10.87
C LEU A 44 -8.25 -5.33 -11.62
N PHE A 45 -9.19 -4.49 -12.08
CA PHE A 45 -10.37 -4.88 -12.83
C PHE A 45 -10.52 -3.97 -14.04
N GLY A 46 -10.45 -4.54 -15.24
CA GLY A 46 -10.78 -3.86 -16.48
C GLY A 46 -12.25 -4.04 -16.86
N GLU A 47 -12.72 -3.24 -17.80
CA GLU A 47 -13.99 -3.49 -18.46
C GLU A 47 -13.96 -4.89 -19.07
N LYS A 48 -14.95 -5.72 -18.69
CA LYS A 48 -15.06 -7.07 -19.24
C LYS A 48 -15.31 -6.94 -20.75
N PRO A 49 -14.57 -7.66 -21.61
CA PRO A 49 -14.80 -7.59 -23.05
C PRO A 49 -16.28 -7.84 -23.34
N GLU A 50 -16.87 -7.00 -24.21
CA GLU A 50 -18.27 -7.13 -24.64
C GLU A 50 -18.54 -8.49 -25.30
N VAL A 51 -17.49 -9.13 -25.80
CA VAL A 51 -17.54 -10.47 -26.38
C VAL A 51 -17.82 -11.49 -25.28
N VAL A 52 -19.06 -11.93 -25.23
CA VAL A 52 -19.48 -13.08 -24.41
C VAL A 52 -18.74 -14.31 -24.91
N SER A 53 -17.93 -14.93 -24.04
CA SER A 53 -17.26 -16.18 -24.33
C SER A 53 -18.27 -17.26 -24.78
N PRO A 54 -17.99 -18.04 -25.84
CA PRO A 54 -18.88 -19.09 -26.32
C PRO A 54 -18.99 -20.28 -25.35
N PHE A 55 -18.14 -20.31 -24.32
CA PHE A 55 -18.19 -21.29 -23.25
C PHE A 55 -17.92 -20.64 -21.88
N GLN A 56 -18.48 -21.24 -20.84
CA GLN A 56 -18.15 -20.97 -19.45
C GLN A 56 -17.04 -21.93 -19.03
N ILE A 57 -16.02 -21.41 -18.36
CA ILE A 57 -14.95 -22.22 -17.80
C ILE A 57 -15.11 -22.20 -16.28
N SER A 58 -15.16 -23.39 -15.68
CA SER A 58 -15.09 -23.60 -14.24
C SER A 58 -13.93 -24.53 -13.92
N GLY A 59 -13.45 -24.56 -12.69
CA GLY A 59 -12.41 -25.52 -12.31
C GLY A 59 -12.29 -25.71 -10.79
N ARG A 60 -11.70 -26.83 -10.39
CA ARG A 60 -11.41 -27.14 -8.99
C ARG A 60 -10.05 -27.83 -8.86
N LEU A 61 -9.38 -27.59 -7.74
CA LEU A 61 -8.16 -28.31 -7.37
C LEU A 61 -8.52 -29.71 -6.85
N ILE A 62 -7.80 -30.72 -7.32
CA ILE A 62 -7.88 -32.10 -6.84
C ILE A 62 -6.64 -32.33 -5.98
N ASN A 63 -6.86 -32.65 -4.71
CA ASN A 63 -5.81 -32.93 -3.74
C ASN A 63 -6.10 -34.29 -3.06
N ASN A 64 -5.05 -35.05 -2.80
CA ASN A 64 -5.14 -36.43 -2.33
C ASN A 64 -5.23 -36.47 -0.80
N GLU A 65 -6.44 -36.49 -0.23
CA GLU A 65 -6.61 -36.62 1.24
C GLU A 65 -6.90 -38.07 1.68
N ARG A 66 -7.42 -38.95 0.81
CA ARG A 66 -7.68 -40.37 1.13
C ARG A 66 -7.37 -41.29 -0.04
N VAL A 67 -6.61 -42.34 0.25
CA VAL A 67 -5.98 -43.24 -0.73
C VAL A 67 -6.74 -44.58 -0.74
N ASP A 68 -7.96 -44.58 -1.23
CA ASP A 68 -8.70 -45.85 -1.45
C ASP A 68 -9.02 -46.08 -2.93
N ASP A 69 -9.25 -45.02 -3.73
CA ASP A 69 -9.54 -45.11 -5.16
C ASP A 69 -8.43 -44.45 -6.02
N TYR A 70 -8.08 -45.11 -7.14
CA TYR A 70 -7.02 -44.64 -8.07
C TYR A 70 -7.31 -43.26 -8.68
N TRP A 71 -8.59 -42.94 -8.93
CA TRP A 71 -9.02 -41.62 -9.40
C TRP A 71 -8.82 -40.52 -8.35
N ASP A 72 -8.87 -40.88 -7.07
CA ASP A 72 -8.66 -39.97 -5.92
C ASP A 72 -7.18 -39.85 -5.51
N SER A 73 -6.29 -40.56 -6.22
CA SER A 73 -4.82 -40.43 -6.10
C SER A 73 -4.23 -39.41 -7.09
N ILE A 74 -5.07 -38.74 -7.88
CA ILE A 74 -4.63 -37.77 -8.88
C ILE A 74 -4.53 -36.39 -8.24
N GLU A 75 -3.31 -35.91 -8.02
CA GLU A 75 -3.07 -34.51 -7.67
C GLU A 75 -3.10 -33.65 -8.93
N GLY A 76 -3.92 -32.60 -8.94
CA GLY A 76 -4.04 -31.76 -10.14
C GLY A 76 -5.16 -30.73 -10.09
N ALA A 77 -5.57 -30.27 -11.27
CA ALA A 77 -6.66 -29.32 -11.44
C ALA A 77 -7.61 -29.82 -12.52
N GLU A 78 -8.89 -29.81 -12.22
CA GLU A 78 -9.95 -30.11 -13.17
C GLU A 78 -10.43 -28.81 -13.82
N VAL A 79 -10.58 -28.81 -15.15
CA VAL A 79 -11.16 -27.70 -15.90
C VAL A 79 -12.40 -28.19 -16.63
N GLN A 80 -13.53 -27.54 -16.37
CA GLN A 80 -14.83 -27.85 -16.95
C GLN A 80 -15.23 -26.76 -17.95
N PHE A 81 -15.67 -27.19 -19.13
CA PHE A 81 -16.13 -26.30 -20.20
C PHE A 81 -17.61 -26.53 -20.46
N GLU A 82 -18.42 -25.49 -20.37
CA GLU A 82 -19.83 -25.51 -20.74
C GLU A 82 -20.07 -24.59 -21.94
N PHE A 83 -20.42 -25.18 -23.09
CA PHE A 83 -20.72 -24.41 -24.29
C PHE A 83 -22.12 -23.80 -24.21
N ARG A 84 -22.21 -22.49 -24.35
CA ARG A 84 -23.49 -21.79 -24.44
C ARG A 84 -24.02 -21.92 -25.87
N ARG A 85 -25.29 -22.32 -26.02
CA ARG A 85 -26.00 -22.35 -27.30
C ARG A 85 -26.58 -21.00 -27.65
#